data_AF-A0A494XEY0-F1
#
_entry.id   AF-A0A494XEY0-F1
#
_cell.length_a   1.000
_cell.length_b   1.000
_cell.length_c   1.000
_cell.angle_alpha   90.00
_cell.angle_beta   90.00
_cell.angle_gamma   90.00
#
_symmetry.space_group_name_H-M   'P 1'
#
loop_
_entity.id
_entity.type
_entity.pdbx_description
1 polymer ?
#
loop_
_entity_poly.entity_id
_entity_poly.type
_entity_poly.pdbx_seq_one_letter_code
_entity_poly.pdbx_strand_id
1 'polypeptide(L)'
;MLLRHGERCVATVRLTPVGARHVEMRDLGLLPTEFEGADDLLEVSRLAAVPSEPNVRSYAGILLPAAAKWVQQHLATTRFIAYCRVSVLKLMVAMGSEPIGEPFHLQERTSEPYRVILGNIARTAALHDSSNVIFTGAQGGEPARLLDEGALAIDEQDTWS
;
A
#
# COMPACT_ATOMS: atom_id res chain seq x y z
N MET A 1 -7.68 4.53 -7.85
CA MET A 1 -7.14 5.83 -7.40
C MET A 1 -5.81 6.08 -8.10
N LEU A 2 -5.52 7.34 -8.44
CA LEU A 2 -4.29 7.76 -9.10
C LEU A 2 -3.56 8.77 -8.21
N LEU A 3 -2.24 8.63 -8.09
CA LEU A 3 -1.36 9.65 -7.54
C LEU A 3 -0.69 10.39 -8.71
N ARG A 4 -0.71 11.72 -8.67
CA ARG A 4 -0.12 12.58 -9.69
C ARG A 4 0.96 13.47 -9.10
N HIS A 5 1.99 13.75 -9.90
CA HIS A 5 2.98 14.80 -9.67
C HIS A 5 2.92 15.76 -10.87
N GLY A 6 2.32 16.93 -10.64
CA GLY A 6 1.88 17.80 -11.72
C GLY A 6 0.88 17.07 -12.63
N GLU A 7 1.09 17.14 -13.94
CA GLU A 7 0.23 16.47 -14.92
C GLU A 7 0.50 14.96 -15.06
N ARG A 8 1.60 14.44 -14.49
CA ARG A 8 2.02 13.05 -14.69
C ARG A 8 1.42 12.13 -13.63
N CYS A 9 0.89 10.99 -14.08
CA CYS A 9 0.53 9.89 -13.18
C CYS A 9 1.80 9.15 -12.71
N VAL A 10 2.00 9.07 -11.40
CA VAL A 10 3.20 8.45 -10.78
C VAL A 10 2.89 7.17 -10.03
N ALA A 11 1.65 6.97 -9.58
CA ALA A 11 1.21 5.69 -9.02
C ALA A 11 -0.28 5.46 -9.22
N THR A 12 -0.69 4.19 -9.19
CA THR A 12 -2.09 3.76 -9.31
C THR A 12 -2.36 2.59 -8.37
N VAL A 13 -3.61 2.49 -7.93
CA VAL A 13 -4.14 1.36 -7.17
C VAL A 13 -5.60 1.17 -7.53
N ARG A 14 -6.05 -0.08 -7.65
CA ARG A 14 -7.46 -0.43 -7.86
C ARG A 14 -8.05 -0.93 -6.55
N LEU A 15 -9.22 -0.42 -6.21
CA LEU A 15 -10.01 -0.82 -5.06
C LEU A 15 -11.29 -1.46 -5.60
N THR A 16 -11.54 -2.72 -5.22
CA THR A 16 -12.71 -3.48 -5.71
C THR A 16 -13.43 -4.09 -4.51
N PRO A 17 -14.74 -3.86 -4.31
CA PRO A 17 -15.50 -4.60 -3.29
C PRO A 17 -15.37 -6.10 -3.50
N VAL A 18 -15.12 -6.86 -2.44
CA VAL A 18 -15.02 -8.32 -2.58
C VAL A 18 -16.35 -8.92 -3.02
N GLY A 19 -17.50 -8.30 -2.74
CA GLY A 19 -18.80 -8.68 -3.32
C GLY A 19 -18.96 -8.43 -4.83
N ALA A 20 -18.01 -7.78 -5.51
CA ALA A 20 -18.12 -7.50 -6.94
C ALA A 20 -18.04 -8.77 -7.79
N ARG A 21 -18.64 -8.74 -9.00
CA ARG A 21 -18.62 -9.86 -9.95
C ARG A 21 -17.22 -10.32 -10.31
N HIS A 22 -16.29 -9.37 -10.50
CA HIS A 22 -14.91 -9.64 -10.85
C HIS A 22 -13.99 -9.15 -9.73
N VAL A 23 -13.31 -10.10 -9.08
CA VAL A 23 -12.33 -9.88 -8.03
C VAL A 23 -11.12 -10.72 -8.42
N GLU A 24 -9.97 -10.09 -8.61
CA GLU A 24 -8.81 -10.76 -9.21
C GLU A 24 -8.32 -11.91 -8.32
N MET A 25 -8.32 -11.73 -7.01
CA MET A 25 -8.03 -12.82 -6.06
C MET A 25 -9.00 -14.00 -6.15
N ARG A 26 -10.29 -13.78 -6.43
CA ARG A 26 -11.25 -14.87 -6.63
C ARG A 26 -10.94 -15.62 -7.92
N ASP A 27 -10.70 -14.88 -8.99
CA ASP A 27 -10.38 -15.44 -10.31
C ASP A 27 -9.08 -16.28 -10.27
N LEU A 28 -8.17 -15.94 -9.35
CA LEU A 28 -6.92 -16.68 -9.10
C LEU A 28 -7.04 -17.82 -8.08
N GLY A 29 -8.21 -18.02 -7.45
CA GLY A 29 -8.39 -19.01 -6.38
C GLY A 29 -7.60 -18.69 -5.10
N LEU A 30 -7.32 -17.40 -4.86
CA LEU A 30 -6.53 -16.91 -3.72
C LEU A 30 -7.37 -16.23 -2.64
N LEU A 31 -8.66 -15.97 -2.91
CA LEU A 31 -9.57 -15.36 -1.94
C LEU A 31 -9.98 -16.42 -0.89
N PRO A 32 -9.63 -16.25 0.39
CA PRO A 32 -10.10 -17.14 1.45
C PRO A 32 -11.63 -17.17 1.51
N THR A 33 -12.19 -18.37 1.74
CA THR A 33 -13.65 -18.59 1.67
C THR A 33 -14.41 -17.80 2.73
N GLU A 34 -13.81 -17.53 3.88
CA GLU A 34 -14.39 -16.70 4.94
C GLU A 34 -14.58 -15.22 4.56
N PHE A 35 -13.96 -14.79 3.46
CA PHE A 35 -14.07 -13.42 2.94
C PHE A 35 -14.99 -13.33 1.72
N GLU A 36 -15.52 -14.45 1.23
CA GLU A 36 -16.49 -14.44 0.14
C GLU A 36 -17.78 -13.73 0.57
N GLY A 37 -18.15 -12.66 -0.16
CA GLY A 37 -19.34 -11.87 0.15
C GLY A 37 -19.20 -10.93 1.35
N ALA A 38 -17.98 -10.71 1.88
CA ALA A 38 -17.76 -9.73 2.93
C ALA A 38 -18.02 -8.29 2.43
N ASP A 39 -19.00 -7.62 3.04
CA ASP A 39 -19.40 -6.24 2.71
C ASP A 39 -18.43 -5.18 3.25
N ASP A 40 -17.62 -5.54 4.25
CA ASP A 40 -16.66 -4.64 4.92
C ASP A 40 -15.22 -4.74 4.36
N LEU A 41 -15.06 -5.42 3.21
CA LEU A 41 -13.76 -5.79 2.65
C LEU A 41 -13.59 -5.34 1.19
N LEU A 42 -12.45 -4.69 0.91
CA LEU A 42 -12.00 -4.34 -0.44
C LEU A 42 -10.81 -5.22 -0.86
N GLU A 43 -10.80 -5.67 -2.11
CA GLU A 43 -9.55 -6.07 -2.77
C GLU A 43 -8.76 -4.82 -3.16
N VAL A 44 -7.50 -4.75 -2.72
CA VAL A 44 -6.49 -3.83 -3.21
C VAL A 44 -5.66 -4.57 -4.26
N SER A 45 -5.77 -4.14 -5.52
CA SER A 45 -5.06 -4.77 -6.64
C SER A 45 -4.38 -3.72 -7.52
N ARG A 46 -3.47 -4.18 -8.39
CA ARG A 46 -2.77 -3.33 -9.38
C ARG A 46 -2.11 -2.09 -8.76
N LEU A 47 -1.55 -2.24 -7.55
CA LEU A 47 -0.68 -1.23 -6.97
C LEU A 47 0.60 -1.17 -7.79
N ALA A 48 0.79 -0.07 -8.51
CA ALA A 48 1.95 0.17 -9.34
C ALA A 48 2.42 1.61 -9.14
N ALA A 49 3.73 1.80 -9.09
CA ALA A 49 4.36 3.09 -8.93
C ALA A 49 5.57 3.19 -9.88
N VAL A 50 5.81 4.37 -10.44
CA VAL A 50 7.10 4.68 -11.04
C VAL A 50 8.15 4.75 -9.92
N PRO A 51 9.44 4.54 -10.22
CA PRO A 51 10.50 4.77 -9.24
C PRO A 51 10.43 6.20 -8.67
N SER A 52 10.51 6.32 -7.35
CA SER A 52 10.71 7.61 -6.68
C SER A 52 12.17 8.06 -6.85
N GLU A 53 12.38 9.37 -6.72
CA GLU A 53 13.73 9.92 -6.66
C GLU A 53 14.45 9.45 -5.39
N PRO A 54 15.81 9.40 -5.38
CA PRO A 54 16.57 9.07 -4.18
C PRO A 54 16.16 9.97 -3.01
N ASN A 55 15.99 9.38 -1.81
CA ASN A 55 15.54 10.06 -0.60
C ASN A 55 14.09 10.58 -0.63
N VAL A 56 13.31 10.27 -1.67
CA VAL A 56 11.86 10.49 -1.68
C VAL A 56 11.17 9.20 -1.33
N ARG A 57 10.24 9.29 -0.38
CA ARG A 57 9.40 8.15 0.02
C ARG A 57 8.75 7.51 -1.21
N SER A 58 8.77 6.18 -1.28
CA SER A 58 8.14 5.44 -2.36
C SER A 58 6.70 5.91 -2.60
N TYR A 59 6.35 6.19 -3.85
CA TYR A 59 4.99 6.61 -4.23
C TYR A 59 3.94 5.57 -3.81
N ALA A 60 4.28 4.28 -3.75
CA ALA A 60 3.38 3.25 -3.24
C ALA A 60 3.09 3.45 -1.73
N GLY A 61 4.11 3.83 -0.97
CA GLY A 61 4.01 4.17 0.45
C GLY A 61 3.28 5.48 0.75
N ILE A 62 2.99 6.29 -0.27
CA ILE A 62 2.13 7.48 -0.19
C ILE A 62 0.71 7.13 -0.64
N LEU A 63 0.58 6.46 -1.80
CA LEU A 63 -0.70 6.17 -2.43
C LEU A 63 -1.58 5.24 -1.58
N LEU A 64 -1.03 4.17 -1.01
CA LEU A 64 -1.85 3.22 -0.26
C LEU A 64 -2.44 3.84 1.02
N PRO A 65 -1.68 4.58 1.86
CA PRO A 65 -2.27 5.35 2.96
C PRO A 65 -3.32 6.37 2.52
N ALA A 66 -3.09 7.10 1.42
CA ALA A 66 -4.06 8.05 0.89
C ALA A 66 -5.35 7.37 0.43
N ALA A 67 -5.24 6.21 -0.23
CA ALA A 67 -6.38 5.39 -0.63
C ALA A 67 -7.16 4.88 0.58
N ALA A 68 -6.47 4.37 1.60
CA ALA A 68 -7.08 3.92 2.84
C ALA A 68 -7.81 5.07 3.56
N LYS A 69 -7.22 6.27 3.60
CA LYS A 69 -7.86 7.47 4.16
C LYS A 69 -9.14 7.83 3.42
N TRP A 70 -9.11 7.81 2.09
CA TRP A 70 -10.30 8.06 1.29
C TRP A 70 -11.40 7.02 1.56
N VAL A 71 -11.04 5.73 1.62
CA VAL A 71 -11.98 4.65 1.97
C VAL A 71 -12.60 4.89 3.35
N GLN A 72 -11.77 5.19 4.35
CA GLN A 72 -12.23 5.46 5.73
C GLN A 72 -13.25 6.60 5.79
N GLN A 73 -13.12 7.62 4.93
CA GLN A 73 -13.99 8.79 4.92
C GLN A 73 -15.31 8.60 4.18
N HIS A 74 -15.37 7.65 3.23
CA HIS A 74 -16.47 7.55 2.27
C HIS A 74 -17.18 6.19 2.27
N LEU A 75 -16.59 5.16 2.86
CA LEU A 75 -17.10 3.79 2.86
C LEU A 75 -17.12 3.22 4.27
N ALA A 76 -18.04 2.28 4.52
CA ALA A 76 -18.09 1.51 5.78
C ALA A 76 -17.07 0.35 5.82
N THR A 77 -16.17 0.28 4.84
CA THR A 77 -15.12 -0.75 4.74
C THR A 77 -14.08 -0.54 5.82
N THR A 78 -13.80 -1.60 6.59
CA THR A 78 -12.82 -1.56 7.69
C THR A 78 -11.51 -2.25 7.34
N ARG A 79 -11.52 -3.13 6.34
CA ARG A 79 -10.39 -3.98 5.96
C ARG A 79 -10.15 -3.97 4.45
N PHE A 80 -8.94 -4.31 4.04
CA PHE A 80 -8.65 -4.67 2.66
C PHE A 80 -7.90 -5.99 2.60
N ILE A 81 -8.01 -6.69 1.47
CA ILE A 81 -7.23 -7.88 1.16
C ILE A 81 -6.43 -7.63 -0.11
N ALA A 82 -5.22 -8.16 -0.17
CA ALA A 82 -4.37 -8.08 -1.35
C ALA A 82 -3.45 -9.29 -1.38
N TYR A 83 -2.67 -9.40 -2.45
CA TYR A 83 -1.46 -10.19 -2.44
C TYR A 83 -0.29 -9.35 -2.92
N CYS A 84 0.89 -9.61 -2.38
CA CYS A 84 2.11 -8.90 -2.73
C CYS A 84 3.27 -9.88 -2.88
N ARG A 85 4.35 -9.43 -3.53
CA ARG A 85 5.59 -10.19 -3.55
C ARG A 85 6.18 -10.28 -2.14
N VAL A 86 6.90 -11.35 -1.82
CA VAL A 86 7.51 -11.52 -0.49
C VAL A 86 8.53 -10.42 -0.19
N SER A 87 9.28 -9.93 -1.18
CA SER A 87 10.23 -8.81 -1.02
C SER A 87 9.60 -7.54 -0.46
N VAL A 88 8.34 -7.25 -0.81
CA VAL A 88 7.63 -6.05 -0.35
C VAL A 88 6.80 -6.29 0.91
N LEU A 89 6.78 -7.51 1.46
CA LEU A 89 5.94 -7.87 2.60
C LEU A 89 6.26 -7.03 3.84
N LYS A 90 7.55 -6.77 4.13
CA LYS A 90 7.96 -5.93 5.27
C LYS A 90 7.32 -4.55 5.21
N LEU A 91 7.29 -3.95 4.02
CA LEU A 91 6.64 -2.64 3.79
C LEU A 91 5.13 -2.73 4.00
N MET A 92 4.45 -3.77 3.49
CA MET A 92 3.00 -3.94 3.68
C MET A 92 2.64 -4.15 5.16
N VAL A 93 3.48 -4.85 5.93
CA VAL A 93 3.31 -5.04 7.38
C VAL A 93 3.51 -3.72 8.13
N ALA A 94 4.55 -2.95 7.78
CA ALA A 94 4.74 -1.60 8.32
C ALA A 94 3.54 -0.68 8.00
N MET A 95 2.88 -0.91 6.86
CA MET A 95 1.65 -0.20 6.48
C MET A 95 0.37 -0.68 7.18
N GLY A 96 0.47 -1.62 8.11
CA GLY A 96 -0.67 -2.09 8.90
C GLY A 96 -1.39 -3.31 8.33
N SER A 97 -0.70 -4.08 7.50
CA SER A 97 -1.19 -5.39 7.03
C SER A 97 -0.57 -6.53 7.82
N GLU A 98 -1.19 -7.70 7.73
CA GLU A 98 -0.69 -8.97 8.24
C GLU A 98 -0.71 -10.03 7.12
N PRO A 99 0.33 -10.87 7.00
CA PRO A 99 0.31 -11.98 6.06
C PRO A 99 -0.72 -13.02 6.50
N ILE A 100 -1.47 -13.57 5.55
CA ILE A 100 -2.39 -14.68 5.78
C ILE A 100 -2.08 -15.81 4.79
N GLY A 101 -2.16 -17.05 5.26
CA GLY A 101 -1.89 -18.25 4.46
C GLY A 101 -0.42 -18.45 4.06
N GLU A 102 -0.18 -19.50 3.28
CA GLU A 102 1.15 -19.93 2.82
C GLU A 102 1.65 -19.14 1.59
N PRO A 103 2.98 -19.10 1.29
CA PRO A 103 3.45 -18.40 0.11
C PRO A 103 3.07 -19.22 -1.12
N PHE A 104 2.81 -18.53 -2.22
CA PHE A 104 2.43 -19.16 -3.48
C PHE A 104 3.20 -18.53 -4.64
N HIS A 105 3.16 -19.18 -5.80
CA HIS A 105 3.79 -18.67 -7.01
C HIS A 105 2.73 -18.40 -8.07
N LEU A 106 2.88 -17.27 -8.77
CA LEU A 106 2.12 -16.96 -9.97
C LEU A 106 3.04 -17.17 -11.17
N GLN A 107 2.98 -18.36 -11.78
CA GLN A 107 3.92 -18.81 -12.82
C GLN A 107 4.07 -17.82 -13.99
N GLU A 108 2.98 -17.13 -14.34
CA GLU A 108 2.94 -16.20 -15.48
C GLU A 108 3.54 -14.81 -15.19
N ARG A 109 3.93 -14.52 -13.93
CA ARG A 109 4.35 -13.16 -13.53
C ARG A 109 5.82 -13.06 -13.19
N THR A 110 6.27 -13.86 -12.21
CA THR A 110 7.64 -13.80 -11.68
C THR A 110 8.03 -15.13 -11.07
N SER A 111 9.32 -15.39 -10.97
CA SER A 111 9.87 -16.48 -10.13
C SER A 111 9.75 -16.21 -8.63
N GLU A 112 9.56 -14.95 -8.23
CA GLU A 112 9.42 -14.58 -6.83
C GLU A 112 8.10 -15.06 -6.22
N PRO A 113 8.11 -15.60 -4.97
CA PRO A 113 6.89 -15.96 -4.28
C PRO A 113 6.06 -14.74 -3.86
N TYR A 114 4.76 -14.97 -3.72
CA TYR A 114 3.76 -14.03 -3.25
C TYR A 114 3.16 -14.47 -1.92
N ARG A 115 2.56 -13.53 -1.21
CA ARG A 115 1.78 -13.77 0.01
C ARG A 115 0.47 -13.00 -0.08
N VAL A 116 -0.60 -13.60 0.43
CA VAL A 116 -1.84 -12.88 0.69
C VAL A 116 -1.64 -12.07 1.98
N ILE A 117 -2.22 -10.88 2.01
CA ILE A 117 -2.19 -9.99 3.18
C ILE A 117 -3.59 -9.47 3.46
N LEU A 118 -3.89 -9.28 4.74
CA LEU A 118 -5.07 -8.60 5.24
C LEU A 118 -4.64 -7.27 5.88
N GLY A 119 -5.21 -6.17 5.44
CA GLY A 119 -4.89 -4.83 5.92
C GLY A 119 -6.03 -4.19 6.70
N ASN A 120 -5.69 -3.43 7.73
CA ASN A 120 -6.64 -2.61 8.48
C ASN A 120 -6.68 -1.19 7.90
N ILE A 121 -7.85 -0.76 7.40
CA ILE A 121 -8.01 0.54 6.74
C ILE A 121 -7.64 1.69 7.67
N ALA A 122 -8.06 1.66 8.94
CA ALA A 122 -7.79 2.74 9.89
C ALA A 122 -6.29 2.85 10.22
N ARG A 123 -5.60 1.72 10.41
CA ARG A 123 -4.15 1.69 10.67
C ARG A 123 -3.37 2.19 9.46
N THR A 124 -3.73 1.75 8.26
CA THR A 124 -3.07 2.20 7.02
C THR A 124 -3.36 3.69 6.74
N ALA A 125 -4.58 4.16 7.01
CA ALA A 125 -4.96 5.56 6.87
C ALA A 125 -4.23 6.48 7.85
N ALA A 126 -3.95 6.04 9.08
CA ALA A 126 -3.21 6.85 10.05
C ALA A 126 -1.82 7.27 9.55
N LEU A 127 -1.20 6.45 8.69
CA LEU A 127 0.09 6.75 8.08
C LEU A 127 0.02 7.91 7.10
N HIS A 128 -1.14 8.19 6.49
CA HIS A 128 -1.33 9.37 5.65
C HIS A 128 -1.16 10.65 6.48
N ASP A 129 -1.75 10.67 7.67
CA ASP A 129 -1.74 11.85 8.53
C ASP A 129 -0.33 12.10 9.11
N SER A 130 0.43 11.03 9.39
CA SER A 130 1.86 11.13 9.73
C SER A 130 2.76 11.57 8.57
N SER A 131 2.26 11.53 7.32
CA SER A 131 3.02 11.87 6.11
C SER A 131 2.96 13.35 5.74
N ASN A 132 2.05 14.12 6.36
CA ASN A 132 1.96 15.58 6.15
C ASN A 132 3.10 16.36 6.84
N VAL A 133 4.06 15.69 7.48
CA VAL A 133 5.20 16.30 8.18
C VAL A 133 6.40 16.57 7.26
N ILE A 134 6.40 16.14 5.99
CA ILE A 134 7.53 16.44 5.07
C ILE A 134 7.03 16.90 3.69
N PHE A 135 6.50 18.12 3.61
CA PHE A 135 6.46 18.91 2.37
C PHE A 135 6.46 20.41 2.71
N THR A 136 7.53 20.91 3.34
CA THR A 136 7.87 22.34 3.26
C THR A 136 9.01 22.50 2.26
N GLY A 137 8.73 23.26 1.20
CA GLY A 137 9.50 23.30 -0.02
C GLY A 137 10.96 23.73 0.14
N ALA A 138 11.77 23.27 -0.82
CA ALA A 138 13.07 23.86 -1.12
C ALA A 138 13.05 24.39 -2.56
N GLN A 139 12.30 25.48 -2.78
CA GLN A 139 12.88 26.57 -3.54
C GLN A 139 13.45 27.55 -2.53
N GLY A 140 14.77 27.55 -2.37
CA GLY A 140 15.51 28.57 -1.62
C GLY A 140 15.71 28.28 -0.13
N GLY A 141 16.92 27.82 0.21
CA GLY A 141 17.68 28.16 1.42
C GLY A 141 16.98 28.15 2.79
N GLU A 142 16.98 27.00 3.45
CA GLU A 142 17.55 26.76 4.80
C GLU A 142 17.15 25.35 5.30
N PRO A 143 18.00 24.63 6.06
CA PRO A 143 17.68 23.31 6.54
C PRO A 143 16.65 23.38 7.69
N ALA A 144 15.46 22.82 7.45
CA ALA A 144 14.48 22.59 8.52
C ALA A 144 15.08 21.61 9.54
N ARG A 145 15.26 22.09 10.78
CA ARG A 145 15.62 21.27 11.93
C ARG A 145 14.45 20.31 12.23
N LEU A 146 14.73 19.01 12.18
CA LEU A 146 13.92 18.01 12.88
C LEU A 146 13.99 18.33 14.38
N LEU A 147 12.84 18.53 15.00
CA LEU A 147 12.71 18.27 16.44
C LEU A 147 11.95 16.95 16.59
N ASP A 148 12.64 16.04 17.25
CA ASP A 148 12.23 14.76 17.81
C ASP A 148 10.73 14.66 18.15
N GLU A 149 10.08 13.59 17.67
CA GLU A 149 9.83 12.36 18.43
C GLU A 149 8.84 11.48 17.63
N GLY A 150 9.25 10.26 17.26
CA GLY A 150 8.32 9.17 16.89
C GLY A 150 8.32 8.65 15.45
N ALA A 151 9.23 9.10 14.57
CA ALA A 151 9.36 8.47 13.24
C ALA A 151 10.08 7.12 13.38
N LEU A 152 9.36 6.02 13.11
CA LEU A 152 9.95 4.71 12.86
C LEU A 152 10.93 4.85 11.69
N ALA A 153 12.22 4.93 12.00
CA ALA A 153 13.29 4.78 11.03
C ALA A 153 13.27 3.34 10.53
N ILE A 154 12.79 3.14 9.30
CA ILE A 154 13.08 1.92 8.55
C ILE A 154 14.42 2.19 7.88
N ASP A 155 15.47 1.58 8.42
CA ASP A 155 16.83 1.68 7.88
C ASP A 155 16.86 0.97 6.52
N GLU A 156 16.88 1.74 5.42
CA GLU A 156 17.04 1.26 4.05
C GLU A 156 18.54 1.08 3.69
N GLN A 157 19.35 0.61 4.63
CA GLN A 157 20.67 0.05 4.30
C GLN A 157 20.55 -1.43 3.98
N ASP A 158 20.03 -1.71 2.78
CA ASP A 158 20.42 -2.90 2.02
C ASP A 158 20.13 -2.61 0.54
N THR A 159 21.07 -1.90 -0.07
CA THR A 159 21.25 -1.81 -1.51
C THR A 159 21.37 -3.21 -2.11
N TRP A 160 20.46 -3.58 -3.02
CA TRP A 160 20.63 -4.77 -3.84
C TRP A 160 20.89 -4.37 -5.29
N SER A 161 22.17 -4.53 -5.64
CA SER A 161 22.74 -4.77 -6.97
C SER A 161 22.17 -6.02 -7.63
#